data_AF-A0A955VKK8-F1
#
_entry.id   AF-A0A955VKK8-F1
#
_cell.length_a   1.000
_cell.length_b   1.000
_cell.length_c   1.000
_cell.angle_alpha   90.00
_cell.angle_beta   90.00
_cell.angle_gamma   90.00
#
_symmetry.space_group_name_H-M   'P 1'
#
loop_
_entity.id
_entity.type
_entity.pdbx_description
1 polymer ?
#
loop_
_entity_poly.entity_id
_entity_poly.type
_entity_poly.pdbx_seq_one_letter_code
_entity_poly.pdbx_strand_id
1 'polypeptide(L)'
;CLVGGVDDGSLSRQRRNGGGWQIPDYRSMFDELTSGRVPPVVPLYGPVPTNFDPGLGPAGQQLITVCSVAPTTDVELDHSSQRFIDEMMRAVAAVVPGLEDHMLWCDTLDVQFIERWIGKSGGAAVTSGQTPDQVGRYRPPQRTPIRGLYLCGDGAGARGVGTELATQSGSSCADLIVNERHYGMV
;
A
#
# COMPACT_ATOMS: atom_id res chain seq x y z
N CYS A 1 -3.56 -7.43 -14.07
CA CYS A 1 -3.02 -7.10 -12.75
C CYS A 1 -2.26 -8.31 -12.25
N LEU A 2 -1.04 -8.11 -11.77
CA LEU A 2 -0.23 -9.12 -11.11
C LEU A 2 -0.55 -9.05 -9.61
N VAL A 3 -1.02 -10.15 -9.02
CA VAL A 3 -1.30 -10.22 -7.58
C VAL A 3 -0.78 -11.54 -7.06
N GLY A 4 -0.04 -11.52 -5.96
CA GLY A 4 0.49 -12.75 -5.36
C GLY A 4 1.57 -12.47 -4.33
N GLY A 5 2.37 -13.50 -4.03
CA GLY A 5 3.57 -13.37 -3.22
C GLY A 5 4.60 -14.39 -3.66
N VAL A 6 5.87 -13.97 -3.67
CA VAL A 6 7.00 -14.80 -4.12
C VAL A 6 7.91 -15.04 -2.93
N ASP A 7 8.27 -16.31 -2.69
CA ASP A 7 9.24 -16.63 -1.65
C ASP A 7 10.69 -16.46 -2.09
N ASP A 8 11.56 -16.32 -1.10
CA ASP A 8 13.01 -16.24 -1.24
C ASP A 8 13.73 -17.58 -1.43
N GLY A 9 12.98 -18.67 -1.60
CA GLY A 9 13.50 -20.04 -1.67
C GLY A 9 13.54 -20.77 -0.33
N SER A 10 13.39 -20.06 0.81
CA SER A 10 13.48 -20.66 2.15
C SER A 10 12.26 -21.52 2.48
N LEU A 11 11.08 -21.09 2.02
CA LEU A 11 9.80 -21.75 2.30
C LEU A 11 9.44 -22.80 1.24
N SER A 12 9.75 -22.55 -0.04
CA SER A 12 9.56 -23.52 -1.13
C SER A 12 10.38 -24.81 -0.94
N ARG A 13 11.56 -24.74 -0.29
CA ARG A 13 12.33 -25.94 0.11
C ARG A 13 11.62 -26.79 1.16
N GLN A 14 10.83 -26.20 2.05
CA GLN A 14 10.06 -26.92 3.06
C GLN A 14 8.74 -27.48 2.51
N ARG A 15 8.22 -26.93 1.40
CA ARG A 15 6.91 -27.27 0.83
C ARG A 15 7.02 -27.85 -0.57
N ARG A 16 7.48 -29.10 -0.67
CA ARG A 16 7.46 -29.90 -1.91
C ARG A 16 6.06 -30.29 -2.43
N ASN A 17 4.98 -30.00 -1.68
CA ASN A 17 3.63 -30.57 -1.92
C ASN A 17 2.50 -29.56 -2.25
N GLY A 18 2.81 -28.36 -2.75
CA GLY A 18 1.80 -27.52 -3.45
C GLY A 18 0.66 -26.90 -2.61
N GLY A 19 0.79 -26.80 -1.29
CA GLY A 19 -0.17 -26.10 -0.44
C GLY A 19 0.06 -24.58 -0.41
N GLY A 20 -1.00 -23.78 -0.60
CA GLY A 20 -0.95 -22.31 -0.53
C GLY A 20 -0.56 -21.74 0.84
N TRP A 21 -0.32 -20.44 0.90
CA TRP A 21 0.05 -19.70 2.12
C TRP A 21 -1.01 -19.81 3.22
N GLN A 22 -0.57 -19.98 4.47
CA GLN A 22 -1.41 -20.11 5.65
C GLN A 22 -1.32 -18.85 6.52
N ILE A 23 -2.30 -18.65 7.41
CA ILE A 23 -2.34 -17.48 8.32
C ILE A 23 -1.02 -17.26 9.09
N PRO A 24 -0.33 -18.30 9.62
CA PRO A 24 0.97 -18.11 10.28
C PRO A 24 2.06 -17.54 9.36
N ASP A 25 2.05 -17.91 8.07
CA ASP A 25 3.02 -17.40 7.09
C ASP A 25 2.83 -15.89 6.90
N TYR A 26 1.58 -15.44 6.79
CA TYR A 26 1.25 -14.01 6.70
C TYR A 26 1.60 -13.25 7.99
N ARG A 27 1.40 -13.85 9.16
CA ARG A 27 1.81 -13.22 10.44
C ARG A 27 3.32 -13.03 10.50
N SER A 28 4.08 -14.08 10.16
CA SER A 28 5.54 -14.00 10.11
C SER A 28 6.02 -12.95 9.11
N MET A 29 5.37 -12.81 7.95
CA MET A 29 5.67 -11.73 6.99
C MET A 29 5.52 -10.35 7.65
N PHE A 30 4.43 -10.10 8.39
CA PHE A 30 4.25 -8.83 9.10
C PHE A 30 5.24 -8.66 10.25
N ASP A 31 5.54 -9.71 11.02
CA ASP A 31 6.52 -9.65 12.11
C ASP A 31 7.91 -9.23 11.61
N GLU A 32 8.35 -9.80 10.48
CA GLU A 32 9.61 -9.42 9.82
C GLU A 32 9.62 -7.95 9.39
N LEU A 33 8.53 -7.48 8.76
CA LEU A 33 8.40 -6.08 8.35
C LEU A 33 8.43 -5.12 9.55
N THR A 34 7.72 -5.45 10.63
CA THR A 34 7.73 -4.63 11.85
C THR A 34 9.08 -4.65 12.58
N SER A 35 9.94 -5.60 12.25
CA SER A 35 11.31 -5.71 12.74
C SER A 35 12.35 -5.15 11.76
N GLY A 36 11.93 -4.48 10.68
CA GLY A 36 12.85 -3.88 9.71
C GLY A 36 13.55 -4.87 8.77
N ARG A 37 13.06 -6.11 8.68
CA ARG A 37 13.62 -7.17 7.82
C ARG A 37 12.77 -7.41 6.58
N VAL A 38 13.43 -7.91 5.54
CA VAL A 38 12.73 -8.39 4.34
C VAL A 38 11.98 -9.68 4.72
N PRO A 39 10.66 -9.77 4.47
CA PRO A 39 9.93 -10.98 4.76
C PRO A 39 10.31 -12.12 3.80
N PRO A 40 10.20 -13.39 4.23
CA PRO A 40 10.50 -14.54 3.39
C PRO A 40 9.52 -14.69 2.22
N VAL A 41 8.35 -14.04 2.28
CA VAL A 41 7.39 -13.90 1.19
C VAL A 41 7.25 -12.41 0.89
N VAL A 42 7.59 -12.01 -0.33
CA VAL A 42 7.38 -10.63 -0.81
C VAL A 42 6.04 -10.57 -1.54
N PRO A 43 5.00 -9.92 -0.96
CA PRO A 43 3.72 -9.78 -1.63
C PRO A 43 3.80 -8.71 -2.73
N LEU A 44 3.12 -8.95 -3.85
CA LEU A 44 3.12 -8.05 -4.99
C LEU A 44 1.69 -7.65 -5.35
N TYR A 45 1.50 -6.36 -5.59
CA TYR A 45 0.36 -5.79 -6.29
C TYR A 45 0.86 -4.97 -7.47
N GLY A 46 0.56 -5.42 -8.68
CA GLY A 46 1.12 -4.90 -9.93
C GLY A 46 0.08 -4.68 -11.03
N PRO A 47 -0.75 -3.62 -10.97
CA PRO A 47 -1.58 -3.24 -12.09
C PRO A 47 -0.75 -2.98 -13.36
N VAL A 48 -1.36 -3.26 -14.51
CA VAL A 48 -0.77 -3.05 -15.84
C VAL A 48 -1.69 -2.12 -16.61
N PRO A 49 -1.59 -0.78 -16.41
CA PRO A 49 -2.57 0.17 -16.94
C PRO A 49 -2.71 0.14 -18.47
N THR A 50 -1.63 -0.17 -19.18
CA THR A 50 -1.63 -0.29 -20.65
C THR A 50 -2.53 -1.40 -21.19
N ASN A 51 -2.92 -2.38 -20.36
CA ASN A 51 -3.92 -3.37 -20.76
C ASN A 51 -5.33 -2.78 -20.85
N PHE A 52 -5.59 -1.69 -20.13
CA PHE A 52 -6.85 -0.96 -20.17
C PHE A 52 -6.78 0.22 -21.14
N ASP A 53 -5.70 1.00 -21.08
CA ASP A 53 -5.44 2.14 -21.97
C ASP A 53 -4.06 2.01 -22.63
N PRO A 54 -3.99 1.47 -23.86
CA PRO A 54 -2.74 1.30 -24.60
C PRO A 54 -1.98 2.61 -24.86
N GLY A 55 -2.64 3.78 -24.75
CA GLY A 55 -2.01 5.09 -24.94
C GLY A 55 -1.07 5.51 -23.80
N LEU A 56 -1.09 4.80 -22.67
CA LEU A 56 -0.21 5.05 -21.52
C LEU A 56 1.24 4.57 -21.72
N GLY A 57 1.55 3.92 -22.84
CA GLY A 57 2.89 3.44 -23.16
C GLY A 57 3.17 3.40 -24.66
N PRO A 58 4.44 3.13 -25.05
CA PRO A 58 4.78 2.93 -26.45
C PRO A 58 4.03 1.73 -27.07
N ALA A 59 3.85 1.75 -28.39
CA ALA A 59 3.17 0.67 -29.10
C ALA A 59 3.86 -0.69 -28.86
N GLY A 60 3.07 -1.67 -28.44
CA GLY A 60 3.55 -3.03 -28.13
C GLY A 60 4.28 -3.17 -26.79
N GLN A 61 4.36 -2.13 -25.97
CA GLN A 61 4.98 -2.14 -24.65
C GLN A 61 3.93 -2.13 -23.54
N GLN A 62 4.32 -2.56 -22.34
CA GLN A 62 3.46 -2.52 -21.16
C GLN A 62 4.05 -1.63 -20.07
N LEU A 63 3.19 -0.84 -19.41
CA LEU A 63 3.53 -0.16 -18.16
C LEU A 63 3.07 -1.04 -17.01
N ILE A 64 4.00 -1.46 -16.16
CA ILE A 64 3.70 -2.23 -14.95
C ILE A 64 4.03 -1.36 -13.75
N THR A 65 3.03 -1.03 -12.94
CA THR A 65 3.20 -0.28 -11.69
C THR A 65 3.10 -1.26 -10.53
N VAL A 66 4.22 -1.55 -9.86
CA VAL A 66 4.26 -2.56 -8.79
C VAL A 66 4.49 -1.91 -7.43
N CYS A 67 3.78 -2.38 -6.42
CA CYS A 67 4.11 -2.13 -5.02
C CYS A 67 4.12 -3.42 -4.20
N SER A 68 4.85 -3.36 -3.09
CA SER A 68 4.86 -4.34 -2.01
C SER A 68 4.64 -3.61 -0.69
N VAL A 69 4.36 -4.36 0.37
CA VAL A 69 4.47 -3.86 1.73
C VAL A 69 5.94 -3.61 2.09
N ALA A 70 6.19 -2.59 2.91
CA ALA A 70 7.49 -2.24 3.45
C ALA A 70 7.31 -1.73 4.89
N PRO A 71 8.37 -1.76 5.73
CA PRO A 71 8.35 -1.12 7.05
C PRO A 71 8.09 0.39 6.92
N THR A 72 7.43 0.98 7.93
CA THR A 72 7.29 2.43 8.03
C THR A 72 8.62 3.07 8.42
N THR A 73 8.80 4.37 8.15
CA THR A 73 10.10 5.06 8.36
C THR A 73 10.53 5.23 9.81
N ASP A 74 9.63 5.00 10.77
CA ASP A 74 9.92 4.92 12.20
C ASP A 74 10.46 3.55 12.64
N VAL A 75 10.47 2.55 11.75
CA VAL A 75 11.08 1.24 11.98
C VAL A 75 12.54 1.27 11.53
N GLU A 76 13.46 0.93 12.43
CA GLU A 76 14.87 0.75 12.09
C GLU A 76 15.04 -0.48 11.18
N LEU A 77 15.77 -0.32 10.08
CA LEU A 77 15.98 -1.40 9.12
C LEU A 77 17.26 -2.18 9.45
N ASP A 78 17.16 -3.51 9.44
CA ASP A 78 18.34 -4.40 9.56
C ASP A 78 19.24 -4.35 8.31
N HIS A 79 18.70 -3.81 7.20
CA HIS A 79 19.33 -3.70 5.89
C HIS A 79 19.06 -2.33 5.26
N SER A 80 19.68 -2.03 4.11
CA SER A 80 19.35 -0.82 3.35
C SER A 80 17.91 -0.87 2.82
N SER A 81 17.27 0.30 2.62
CA SER A 81 15.97 0.37 1.93
C SER A 81 16.03 -0.23 0.52
N GLN A 82 17.18 -0.11 -0.15
CA GLN A 82 17.46 -0.74 -1.44
C GLN A 82 17.27 -2.27 -1.42
N ARG A 83 17.58 -2.95 -0.30
CA ARG A 83 17.39 -4.39 -0.17
C ARG A 83 15.93 -4.81 -0.38
N PHE A 84 14.97 -4.00 0.06
CA PHE A 84 13.55 -4.26 -0.16
C PHE A 84 13.16 -4.09 -1.64
N ILE A 85 13.73 -3.09 -2.30
CA ILE A 85 13.53 -2.86 -3.75
C ILE A 85 14.09 -4.04 -4.55
N ASP A 86 15.31 -4.49 -4.24
CA ASP A 86 15.95 -5.61 -4.94
C ASP A 86 15.13 -6.90 -4.83
N GLU A 87 14.59 -7.17 -3.64
CA GLU A 87 13.76 -8.36 -3.38
C GLU A 87 12.37 -8.25 -4.03
N MET A 88 11.81 -7.04 -4.10
CA MET A 88 10.61 -6.78 -4.91
C MET A 88 10.89 -7.02 -6.40
N MET A 89 12.01 -6.53 -6.94
CA MET A 89 12.38 -6.74 -8.34
C MET A 89 12.60 -8.22 -8.66
N ARG A 90 13.30 -8.96 -7.78
CA ARG A 90 13.43 -10.42 -7.89
C ARG A 90 12.06 -11.11 -7.92
N ALA A 91 11.15 -10.71 -7.04
CA ALA A 91 9.81 -11.26 -6.99
C ALA A 91 9.03 -10.97 -8.29
N VAL A 92 9.11 -9.75 -8.83
CA VAL A 92 8.43 -9.43 -10.10
C VAL A 92 9.04 -10.22 -11.26
N ALA A 93 10.37 -10.34 -11.35
CA ALA A 93 11.04 -11.13 -12.39
C ALA A 93 10.67 -12.61 -12.34
N ALA A 94 10.41 -13.17 -11.15
CA ALA A 94 9.92 -14.53 -11.00
C ALA A 94 8.48 -14.73 -11.53
N VAL A 95 7.67 -13.68 -11.51
CA VAL A 95 6.27 -13.69 -12.00
C VAL A 95 6.17 -13.30 -13.49
N VAL A 96 7.11 -12.49 -13.98
CA VAL A 96 7.14 -11.95 -15.34
C VAL A 96 8.41 -12.44 -16.05
N PRO A 97 8.34 -13.58 -16.78
CA PRO A 97 9.49 -14.10 -17.52
C PRO A 97 10.03 -13.09 -18.53
N GLY A 98 11.35 -12.94 -18.59
CA GLY A 98 12.03 -12.01 -19.50
C GLY A 98 11.89 -10.53 -19.11
N LEU A 99 11.40 -10.23 -17.89
CA LEU A 99 11.24 -8.84 -17.42
C LEU A 99 12.52 -8.03 -17.60
N GLU A 100 13.66 -8.57 -17.15
CA GLU A 100 14.95 -7.87 -17.21
C GLU A 100 15.41 -7.62 -18.64
N ASP A 101 15.24 -8.60 -19.54
CA ASP A 101 15.65 -8.50 -20.95
C ASP A 101 14.80 -7.52 -21.77
N HIS A 102 13.56 -7.26 -21.33
CA HIS A 102 12.59 -6.43 -22.03
C HIS A 102 12.31 -5.08 -21.34
N MET A 103 13.00 -4.77 -20.25
CA MET A 103 12.83 -3.54 -19.51
C MET A 103 13.43 -2.35 -20.26
N LEU A 104 12.59 -1.40 -20.65
CA LEU A 104 13.05 -0.15 -21.26
C LEU A 104 13.59 0.83 -20.21
N TRP A 105 12.94 0.88 -19.06
CA TRP A 105 13.29 1.72 -17.91
C TRP A 105 12.59 1.19 -16.66
N CYS A 106 13.09 1.58 -15.49
CA CYS A 106 12.45 1.31 -14.20
C CYS A 106 12.78 2.44 -13.23
N ASP A 107 11.74 3.02 -12.63
CA ASP A 107 11.86 3.90 -11.48
C ASP A 107 11.52 3.11 -10.22
N THR A 108 12.34 3.28 -9.19
CA THR A 108 12.15 2.63 -7.89
C THR A 108 12.02 3.69 -6.81
N LEU A 109 11.06 3.49 -5.91
CA LEU A 109 10.73 4.43 -4.85
C LEU A 109 10.74 3.68 -3.51
N ASP A 110 11.57 4.12 -2.58
CA ASP A 110 11.58 3.56 -1.22
C ASP A 110 10.59 4.28 -0.31
N VAL A 111 10.36 3.71 0.89
CA VAL A 111 9.40 4.26 1.85
C VAL A 111 9.75 5.69 2.30
N GLN A 112 11.03 6.05 2.30
CA GLN A 112 11.48 7.40 2.65
C GLN A 112 11.10 8.41 1.56
N PHE A 113 11.26 8.05 0.29
CA PHE A 113 10.75 8.85 -0.82
C PHE A 113 9.23 8.99 -0.72
N ILE A 114 8.52 7.89 -0.51
CA ILE A 114 7.06 7.87 -0.43
C ILE A 114 6.57 8.76 0.70
N GLU A 115 7.13 8.67 1.92
CA GLU A 115 6.81 9.57 3.04
C GLU A 115 6.94 11.04 2.66
N ARG A 116 8.07 11.44 2.06
CA ARG A 116 8.31 12.83 1.65
C ARG A 116 7.35 13.28 0.56
N TRP A 117 7.06 12.41 -0.40
CA TRP A 117 6.21 12.72 -1.55
C TRP A 117 4.73 12.84 -1.16
N ILE A 118 4.21 11.92 -0.35
CA ILE A 118 2.81 11.97 0.12
C ILE A 118 2.60 12.92 1.29
N GLY A 119 3.66 13.29 2.00
CA GLY A 119 3.61 14.16 3.18
C GLY A 119 2.95 13.50 4.41
N LYS A 120 2.99 12.17 4.51
CA LYS A 120 2.44 11.41 5.65
C LYS A 120 3.58 10.76 6.42
N SER A 121 3.68 11.10 7.70
CA SER A 121 4.65 10.49 8.62
C SER A 121 4.57 8.96 8.58
N GLY A 122 5.71 8.30 8.53
CA GLY A 122 5.79 6.83 8.42
C GLY A 122 5.60 6.28 7.01
N GLY A 123 5.21 7.10 6.02
CA GLY A 123 5.06 6.66 4.62
C GLY A 123 3.84 5.78 4.34
N ALA A 124 2.80 5.84 5.19
CA ALA A 124 1.63 4.98 5.05
C ALA A 124 0.80 5.31 3.80
N ALA A 125 0.53 4.29 2.97
CA ALA A 125 -0.35 4.42 1.80
C ALA A 125 -1.77 4.86 2.19
N VAL A 126 -2.28 4.34 3.31
CA VAL A 126 -3.54 4.75 3.94
C VAL A 126 -3.25 5.29 5.34
N THR A 127 -3.79 6.47 5.66
CA THR A 127 -3.48 7.20 6.90
C THR A 127 -3.79 6.40 8.18
N SER A 128 -4.89 5.64 8.21
CA SER A 128 -5.21 4.74 9.32
C SER A 128 -4.73 3.32 9.02
N GLY A 129 -4.31 2.58 10.05
CA GLY A 129 -4.01 1.16 9.91
C GLY A 129 -5.20 0.39 9.35
N GLN A 130 -4.93 -0.60 8.50
CA GLN A 130 -5.95 -1.46 7.92
C GLN A 130 -6.23 -2.64 8.85
N THR A 131 -6.51 -2.34 10.13
CA THR A 131 -6.81 -3.30 11.19
C THR A 131 -8.27 -3.21 11.62
N PRO A 132 -8.87 -4.30 12.14
CA PRO A 132 -10.29 -4.30 12.54
C PRO A 132 -10.69 -3.20 13.53
N ASP A 133 -9.74 -2.75 14.36
CA ASP A 133 -9.89 -1.71 15.37
C ASP A 133 -9.66 -0.28 14.84
N GLN A 134 -9.20 -0.10 13.61
CA GLN A 134 -8.93 1.21 13.00
C GLN A 134 -9.71 1.48 11.71
N VAL A 135 -10.55 0.53 11.27
CA VAL A 135 -11.36 0.66 10.05
C VAL A 135 -12.88 0.73 10.35
N GLY A 136 -13.66 1.08 9.33
CA GLY A 136 -15.12 1.13 9.41
C GLY A 136 -15.59 2.11 10.49
N ARG A 137 -16.37 1.61 11.46
CA ARG A 137 -16.92 2.43 12.55
C ARG A 137 -15.87 2.95 13.53
N TYR A 138 -14.66 2.40 13.49
CA TYR A 138 -13.56 2.78 14.38
C TYR A 138 -12.58 3.76 13.75
N ARG A 139 -12.83 4.18 12.50
CA ARG A 139 -12.06 5.27 11.89
C ARG A 139 -12.24 6.56 12.70
N PRO A 140 -11.21 7.41 12.78
CA PRO A 140 -11.34 8.73 13.41
C PRO A 140 -12.54 9.51 12.85
N PRO A 141 -13.30 10.21 13.71
CA PRO A 141 -14.43 11.01 13.26
C PRO A 141 -13.95 12.23 12.47
N GLN A 142 -14.83 12.74 11.60
CA GLN A 142 -14.57 13.96 10.82
C GLN A 142 -14.63 15.23 11.68
N ARG A 143 -15.41 15.23 12.76
CA ARG A 143 -15.46 16.34 13.71
C ARG A 143 -14.32 16.24 14.71
N THR A 144 -13.60 17.33 14.91
CA THR A 144 -12.61 17.45 16.00
C THR A 144 -13.22 18.13 17.22
N PRO A 145 -12.58 18.05 18.40
CA PRO A 145 -12.96 18.85 19.56
C PRO A 145 -12.78 20.37 19.36
N ILE A 146 -12.01 20.78 18.34
CA ILE A 146 -11.79 22.20 18.03
C ILE A 146 -12.89 22.66 17.08
N ARG A 147 -13.69 23.63 17.53
CA ARG A 147 -14.79 24.19 16.74
C ARG A 147 -14.27 24.75 15.41
N GLY A 148 -14.95 24.38 14.32
CA GLY A 148 -14.60 24.84 12.99
C GLY A 148 -13.43 24.09 12.34
N LEU A 149 -12.84 23.11 13.04
CA LEU A 149 -11.80 22.24 12.50
C LEU A 149 -12.36 20.84 12.24
N TYR A 150 -12.24 20.39 10.99
CA TYR A 150 -12.75 19.09 10.53
C TYR A 150 -11.64 18.33 9.80
N LEU A 151 -11.76 17.00 9.80
CA LEU A 151 -10.86 16.08 9.12
C LEU A 151 -11.60 15.44 7.94
N CYS A 152 -10.91 15.29 6.82
CA CYS A 152 -11.41 14.54 5.66
C CYS A 152 -10.25 13.83 4.95
N GLY A 153 -10.59 12.99 3.97
CA GLY A 153 -9.64 12.16 3.25
C GLY A 153 -9.62 10.72 3.77
N ASP A 154 -8.52 10.02 3.53
CA ASP A 154 -8.39 8.59 3.85
C ASP A 154 -8.19 8.29 5.34
N GLY A 155 -8.03 9.33 6.17
CA GLY A 155 -7.78 9.23 7.61
C GLY A 155 -8.99 9.45 8.51
N ALA A 156 -10.14 9.89 7.98
CA ALA A 156 -11.30 10.22 8.82
C ALA A 156 -12.64 9.86 8.16
N GLY A 157 -13.54 9.25 8.93
CA GLY A 157 -14.88 8.86 8.49
C GLY A 157 -14.89 7.87 7.31
N ALA A 158 -16.06 7.78 6.67
CA ALA A 158 -16.30 6.99 5.46
C ALA A 158 -15.93 5.48 5.56
N ARG A 159 -16.02 4.78 4.42
CA ARG A 159 -15.73 3.35 4.27
C ARG A 159 -15.02 3.10 2.94
N GLY A 160 -14.34 1.97 2.83
CA GLY A 160 -13.55 1.59 1.65
C GLY A 160 -12.04 1.78 1.85
N VAL A 161 -11.30 1.79 0.74
CA VAL A 161 -9.85 2.00 0.68
C VAL A 161 -9.55 3.15 -0.29
N GLY A 162 -8.34 3.72 -0.28
CA GLY A 162 -7.88 4.62 -1.34
C GLY A 162 -8.80 5.79 -1.74
N THR A 163 -9.00 5.96 -3.04
CA THR A 163 -9.63 7.15 -3.65
C THR A 163 -11.12 7.24 -3.35
N GLU A 164 -11.85 6.13 -3.40
CA GLU A 164 -13.29 6.11 -3.10
C GLU A 164 -13.55 6.47 -1.63
N LEU A 165 -12.70 6.00 -0.72
CA LEU A 165 -12.74 6.37 0.70
C LEU A 165 -12.51 7.88 0.88
N ALA A 166 -11.43 8.41 0.29
CA ALA A 166 -11.09 9.82 0.42
C ALA A 166 -12.18 10.73 -0.17
N THR A 167 -12.75 10.33 -1.31
CA THR A 167 -13.85 11.06 -1.97
C THR A 167 -15.10 11.06 -1.09
N GLN A 168 -15.53 9.90 -0.60
CA GLN A 168 -16.71 9.81 0.26
C GLN A 168 -16.51 10.60 1.57
N SER A 169 -15.30 10.56 2.14
CA SER A 169 -14.96 11.34 3.32
C SER A 169 -15.05 12.84 3.04
N GLY A 170 -14.47 13.31 1.93
CA GLY A 170 -14.57 14.71 1.52
C GLY A 170 -16.01 15.19 1.41
N SER A 171 -16.85 14.44 0.69
CA SER A 171 -18.26 14.76 0.51
C SER A 171 -19.03 14.81 1.83
N SER A 172 -18.91 13.78 2.68
CA SER A 172 -19.65 13.78 3.95
C SER A 172 -19.14 14.83 4.94
N CYS A 173 -17.85 15.18 4.88
CA CYS A 173 -17.28 16.24 5.70
C CYS A 173 -17.84 17.62 5.27
N ALA A 174 -17.96 17.86 3.97
CA ALA A 174 -18.60 19.06 3.45
C ALA A 174 -20.07 19.17 3.91
N ASP A 175 -20.83 18.07 3.84
CA ASP A 175 -22.21 18.03 4.32
C ASP A 175 -22.30 18.34 5.83
N LEU A 176 -21.38 17.81 6.64
CA LEU A 176 -21.32 18.11 8.08
C LEU A 176 -21.12 19.60 8.33
N ILE A 177 -20.17 20.23 7.62
CA ILE A 177 -19.86 21.67 7.76
C ILE A 177 -21.07 22.52 7.38
N VAL A 178 -21.72 22.21 6.26
CA VAL A 178 -22.90 22.93 5.77
C VAL A 178 -24.03 22.84 6.80
N ASN A 179 -24.33 21.64 7.29
CA ASN A 179 -25.39 21.42 8.26
C ASN A 179 -25.13 22.13 9.60
N GLU A 180 -23.90 22.10 10.12
CA GLU A 180 -23.57 22.79 11.37
C GLU A 180 -23.72 24.31 11.27
N ARG A 181 -23.32 24.89 10.12
CA ARG A 181 -23.46 26.33 9.89
C ARG A 181 -24.92 26.75 9.75
N HIS A 182 -25.76 25.96 9.08
CA HIS A 182 -27.15 26.32 8.83
C HIS A 182 -28.07 26.11 10.05
N TYR A 183 -27.84 25.06 10.84
CA TYR A 183 -28.75 24.69 11.92
C TYR A 183 -28.30 25.17 13.31
N GLY A 184 -27.20 25.93 13.41
CA GLY A 184 -26.77 26.53 14.67
C GLY A 184 -26.53 25.51 15.79
N MET A 185 -26.22 24.26 15.44
CA MET A 185 -25.89 23.20 16.39
C MET A 185 -24.47 23.43 16.90
N VAL A 186 -24.36 24.39 17.83
CA VAL A 186 -23.14 24.83 18.52
C VAL A 186 -23.00 24.11 19.86
#